data_AF-A0A9E3QIY5-F1
#
_entry.id   AF-A0A9E3QIY5-F1
#
_cell.length_a   1.000
_cell.length_b   1.000
_cell.length_c   1.000
_cell.angle_alpha   90.00
_cell.angle_beta   90.00
_cell.angle_gamma   90.00
#
_symmetry.space_group_name_H-M   'P 1'
#
loop_
_entity.id
_entity.type
_entity.pdbx_description
1 polymer ?
#
loop_
_entity_poly.entity_id
_entity_poly.type
_entity_poly.pdbx_seq_one_letter_code
_entity_poly.pdbx_strand_id
1 'polypeptide(L)'
;WDMLLLEAGLLAVLFAPWGTLWLGRAKGEPSHVVVWLIRWLVFRLMFLSGVVKLASGDPTWWAGEALRYHYETQPLPTWTSWYMHQLPPWFQKLSVGFTFWAELIVPLFVFAPRWPRMFAMANLVFFQVLILATGNYGFFNLLSIVLCLALVEDRDWGRRDEPPEQAPAPAVPPRRIVIGAAAVLIVLVTTMAAVDRSGFVFVFPEPLETVRRWVEPLRSFNAYGLFAVMTTRRFEIVVEGSDDGVSWWPYRFRWKPDEVDRRPRFTTPHMPRLDWQMWFAALAPDCRSQPWFVRFELRLLEGSPPVLRLLRTDPFPDRPPRFIRARLYDYHFTQWGAKPWWRREEVGIYCPPIGL
;
A
#
# COMPACT_ATOMS: atom_id res chain seq x y z
N TRP A 1 -0.68 3.39 1.90
CA TRP A 1 -1.55 3.73 0.75
C TRP A 1 -1.93 5.20 0.76
N ASP A 2 -2.44 5.70 1.88
CA ASP A 2 -2.82 7.12 2.04
C ASP A 2 -1.70 8.12 1.67
N MET A 3 -0.43 7.83 2.00
CA MET A 3 0.71 8.67 1.59
C MET A 3 0.83 8.84 0.07
N LEU A 4 0.67 7.75 -0.71
CA LEU A 4 0.67 7.84 -2.18
C LEU A 4 -0.52 8.66 -2.68
N LEU A 5 -1.68 8.51 -2.05
CA LEU A 5 -2.88 9.26 -2.41
C LEU A 5 -2.72 10.76 -2.16
N LEU A 6 -2.11 11.15 -1.03
CA LEU A 6 -1.84 12.55 -0.71
C LEU A 6 -0.83 13.17 -1.67
N GLU A 7 0.26 12.45 -1.96
CA GLU A 7 1.29 12.92 -2.90
C GLU A 7 0.75 13.00 -4.35
N ALA A 8 0.00 11.99 -4.80
CA ALA A 8 -0.70 12.04 -6.08
C ALA A 8 -1.75 13.17 -6.12
N GLY A 9 -2.45 13.42 -5.01
CA GLY A 9 -3.40 14.52 -4.85
C GLY A 9 -2.73 15.89 -4.98
N LEU A 10 -1.58 16.09 -4.33
CA LEU A 10 -0.76 17.30 -4.48
C LEU A 10 -0.36 17.51 -5.95
N LEU A 11 0.13 16.47 -6.62
CA LEU A 11 0.50 16.55 -8.04
C LEU A 11 -0.73 16.83 -8.92
N ALA A 12 -1.89 16.27 -8.60
CA ALA A 12 -3.14 16.54 -9.32
C ALA A 12 -3.57 18.01 -9.22
N VAL A 13 -3.38 18.65 -8.05
CA VAL A 13 -3.63 20.09 -7.86
C VAL A 13 -2.70 20.95 -8.72
N LEU A 14 -1.43 20.57 -8.84
CA LEU A 14 -0.46 21.26 -9.71
C LEU A 14 -0.74 21.01 -11.20
N PHE A 15 -1.24 19.81 -11.52
CA PHE A 15 -1.57 19.39 -12.87
C PHE A 15 -2.80 20.13 -13.39
N ALA A 16 -3.79 20.35 -12.52
CA ALA A 16 -5.03 21.03 -12.86
C ALA A 16 -4.79 22.47 -13.38
N PRO A 17 -5.57 22.92 -14.37
CA PRO A 17 -5.51 24.29 -14.86
C PRO A 17 -6.06 25.27 -13.81
N TRP A 18 -5.24 26.24 -13.41
CA TRP A 18 -5.61 27.25 -12.42
C TRP A 18 -6.51 28.30 -13.08
N GLY A 19 -7.81 28.20 -12.83
CA GLY A 19 -8.83 29.07 -13.43
C GLY A 19 -10.15 28.37 -13.78
N THR A 20 -10.22 27.04 -13.64
CA THR A 20 -11.39 26.23 -14.04
C THR A 20 -11.86 25.29 -12.91
N LEU A 21 -11.96 25.82 -11.69
CA LEU A 21 -12.63 25.13 -10.57
C LEU A 21 -14.15 24.94 -10.79
N TRP A 22 -14.69 25.46 -11.89
CA TRP A 22 -16.07 25.31 -12.32
C TRP A 22 -16.11 24.59 -13.67
N LEU A 23 -16.65 23.35 -13.67
CA LEU A 23 -17.23 22.49 -14.74
C LEU A 23 -17.11 22.87 -16.25
N GLY A 24 -16.07 23.56 -16.68
CA GLY A 24 -15.80 23.92 -18.08
C GLY A 24 -14.63 23.14 -18.67
N ARG A 25 -14.61 22.99 -20.00
CA ARG A 25 -13.43 22.54 -20.74
C ARG A 25 -12.31 23.55 -20.55
N ALA A 26 -11.39 23.26 -19.63
CA ALA A 26 -10.18 24.05 -19.48
C ALA A 26 -9.34 23.98 -20.76
N LYS A 27 -8.93 25.14 -21.28
CA LYS A 27 -8.14 25.28 -22.52
C LYS A 27 -6.63 25.37 -22.27
N GLY A 28 -6.15 25.02 -21.07
CA GLY A 28 -4.72 25.12 -20.72
C GLY A 28 -4.01 23.78 -20.84
N GLU A 29 -2.93 23.72 -21.60
CA GLU A 29 -2.06 22.54 -21.64
C GLU A 29 -1.47 22.25 -20.25
N PRO A 30 -1.42 20.97 -19.84
CA PRO A 30 -0.79 20.58 -18.60
C PRO A 30 0.71 20.90 -18.62
N SER A 31 1.26 21.29 -17.48
CA SER A 31 2.70 21.63 -17.40
C SER A 31 3.55 20.37 -17.57
N HIS A 32 4.49 20.40 -18.53
CA HIS A 32 5.47 19.32 -18.71
C HIS A 32 6.28 19.03 -17.44
N VAL A 33 6.52 20.05 -16.60
CA VAL A 33 7.20 19.88 -15.31
C VAL A 33 6.36 19.00 -14.38
N VAL A 34 5.04 19.20 -14.34
CA VAL A 34 4.17 18.39 -13.48
C VAL A 34 4.02 16.96 -14.01
N VAL A 35 3.94 16.77 -15.33
CA VAL A 35 4.00 15.43 -15.93
C VAL A 35 5.30 14.73 -15.56
N TRP A 36 6.42 15.45 -15.62
CA TRP A 36 7.72 14.93 -15.18
C TRP A 36 7.73 14.60 -13.68
N LEU A 37 7.08 15.40 -12.82
CA LEU A 37 6.94 15.09 -11.39
C LEU A 37 6.08 13.83 -11.14
N ILE A 38 5.06 13.57 -11.96
CA ILE A 38 4.29 12.32 -11.89
C ILE A 38 5.17 11.14 -12.31
N ARG A 39 5.97 11.29 -13.38
CA ARG A 39 6.98 10.30 -13.79
C ARG A 39 8.02 10.07 -12.67
N TRP A 40 8.46 11.13 -11.99
CA TRP A 40 9.32 11.05 -10.80
C TRP A 40 8.67 10.30 -9.64
N LEU A 41 7.38 10.49 -9.40
CA LEU A 41 6.62 9.70 -8.42
C LEU A 41 6.56 8.22 -8.80
N VAL A 42 6.23 7.89 -10.05
CA VAL A 42 6.23 6.50 -10.55
C VAL A 42 7.60 5.85 -10.39
N PHE A 43 8.66 6.57 -10.80
CA PHE A 43 10.03 6.13 -10.64
C PHE A 43 10.35 5.83 -9.17
N ARG A 44 10.18 6.81 -8.27
CA ARG A 44 10.50 6.64 -6.84
C ARG A 44 9.69 5.52 -6.20
N LEU A 45 8.39 5.44 -6.50
CA LEU A 45 7.52 4.41 -5.95
C LEU A 45 8.06 3.01 -6.24
N MET A 46 8.42 2.76 -7.49
CA MET A 46 8.92 1.46 -7.93
C MET A 46 10.36 1.23 -7.50
N PHE A 47 11.25 2.19 -7.78
CA PHE A 47 12.68 2.11 -7.50
C PHE A 47 12.97 1.93 -6.02
N LEU A 48 12.37 2.76 -5.16
CA LEU A 48 12.61 2.65 -3.73
C LEU A 48 12.00 1.38 -3.14
N SER A 49 10.91 0.85 -3.71
CA SER A 49 10.36 -0.44 -3.27
C SER A 49 11.34 -1.59 -3.48
N GLY A 50 12.15 -1.55 -4.55
CA GLY A 50 13.23 -2.52 -4.77
C GLY A 50 14.47 -2.25 -3.92
N VAL A 51 14.89 -0.99 -3.82
CA VAL A 51 16.09 -0.59 -3.04
C VAL A 51 15.96 -1.03 -1.59
N VAL A 52 14.81 -0.79 -0.95
CA VAL A 52 14.63 -1.16 0.46
C VAL A 52 14.70 -2.66 0.70
N LYS A 53 14.35 -3.50 -0.29
CA LYS A 53 14.44 -4.96 -0.16
C LYS A 53 15.89 -5.40 -0.06
N LEU A 54 16.76 -4.82 -0.87
CA LEU A 54 18.21 -5.06 -0.79
C LEU A 54 18.82 -4.43 0.46
N ALA A 55 18.50 -3.16 0.73
CA ALA A 55 19.05 -2.39 1.84
C ALA A 55 18.62 -2.91 3.22
N SER A 56 17.48 -3.62 3.31
CA SER A 56 17.02 -4.22 4.56
C SER A 56 17.95 -5.32 5.09
N GLY A 57 18.76 -5.93 4.23
CA GLY A 57 19.56 -7.10 4.58
C GLY A 57 18.75 -8.38 4.85
N ASP A 58 17.45 -8.41 4.52
CA ASP A 58 16.60 -9.57 4.76
C ASP A 58 17.07 -10.78 3.92
N PRO A 59 17.45 -11.90 4.57
CA PRO A 59 17.97 -13.08 3.88
C PRO A 59 16.98 -13.70 2.91
N THR A 60 15.66 -13.53 3.10
CA THR A 60 14.66 -14.13 2.22
C THR A 60 14.64 -13.48 0.84
N TRP A 61 14.88 -12.17 0.75
CA TRP A 61 15.04 -11.46 -0.52
C TRP A 61 16.31 -11.88 -1.23
N TRP A 62 17.44 -11.93 -0.50
CA TRP A 62 18.74 -12.32 -1.05
C TRP A 62 18.80 -13.79 -1.48
N ALA A 63 18.09 -14.68 -0.81
CA ALA A 63 17.99 -16.09 -1.18
C ALA A 63 16.99 -16.38 -2.31
N GLY A 64 16.23 -15.38 -2.76
CA GLY A 64 15.17 -15.56 -3.76
C GLY A 64 13.95 -16.31 -3.23
N GLU A 65 13.72 -16.28 -1.91
CA GLU A 65 12.68 -17.05 -1.24
C GLU A 65 11.51 -16.21 -0.72
N ALA A 66 11.62 -14.88 -0.75
CA ALA A 66 10.63 -13.97 -0.19
C ALA A 66 9.18 -14.27 -0.62
N LEU A 67 8.96 -14.60 -1.91
CA LEU A 67 7.63 -14.91 -2.42
C LEU A 67 7.08 -16.29 -2.02
N ARG A 68 7.91 -17.18 -1.46
CA ARG A 68 7.44 -18.41 -0.81
C ARG A 68 6.53 -18.09 0.39
N TYR A 69 6.85 -17.00 1.09
CA TYR A 69 6.10 -16.54 2.26
C TYR A 69 5.02 -15.54 1.88
N HIS A 70 5.35 -14.58 1.01
CA HIS A 70 4.53 -13.40 0.75
C HIS A 70 3.06 -13.70 0.44
N TYR A 71 2.79 -14.70 -0.40
CA TYR A 71 1.42 -15.03 -0.81
C TYR A 71 0.51 -15.40 0.38
N GLU A 72 1.06 -16.05 1.41
CA GLU A 72 0.33 -16.43 2.62
C GLU A 72 0.32 -15.30 3.64
N THR A 73 1.47 -14.65 3.85
CA THR A 73 1.69 -13.76 5.00
C THR A 73 1.24 -12.33 4.77
N GLN A 74 1.06 -11.90 3.52
CA GLN A 74 0.61 -10.56 3.14
C GLN A 74 -0.71 -10.14 3.83
N PRO A 75 -0.99 -8.84 4.01
CA PRO A 75 -2.04 -8.39 4.93
C PRO A 75 -3.44 -8.92 4.65
N LEU A 76 -3.87 -8.92 3.39
CA LEU A 76 -5.17 -9.43 2.96
C LEU A 76 -5.03 -10.26 1.67
N PRO A 77 -4.73 -11.56 1.79
CA PRO A 77 -4.54 -12.42 0.63
C PRO A 77 -5.85 -12.64 -0.12
N THR A 78 -5.74 -12.88 -1.43
CA THR A 78 -6.84 -13.28 -2.30
C THR A 78 -6.85 -14.81 -2.46
N TRP A 79 -7.93 -15.38 -2.99
CA TRP A 79 -7.99 -16.84 -3.19
C TRP A 79 -6.98 -17.32 -4.24
N THR A 80 -6.66 -16.47 -5.21
CA THR A 80 -5.59 -16.67 -6.20
C THR A 80 -4.22 -16.74 -5.53
N SER A 81 -4.01 -16.00 -4.44
CA SER A 81 -2.78 -16.09 -3.65
C SER A 81 -2.51 -17.49 -3.12
N TRP A 82 -3.57 -18.19 -2.68
CA TRP A 82 -3.44 -19.57 -2.22
C TRP A 82 -2.90 -20.46 -3.34
N TYR A 83 -3.39 -20.30 -4.58
CA TYR A 83 -2.90 -21.06 -5.74
C TYR A 83 -1.46 -20.69 -6.08
N MET A 84 -1.10 -19.42 -6.04
CA MET A 84 0.26 -18.95 -6.26
C MET A 84 1.24 -19.49 -5.21
N HIS A 85 0.79 -19.65 -3.97
CA HIS A 85 1.59 -20.24 -2.89
C HIS A 85 1.90 -21.73 -3.14
N GLN A 86 1.01 -22.47 -3.82
CA GLN A 86 1.25 -23.89 -4.14
C GLN A 86 2.30 -24.08 -5.26
N LEU A 87 2.66 -23.03 -6.00
CA LEU A 87 3.59 -23.15 -7.12
C LEU A 87 5.00 -23.54 -6.64
N PRO A 88 5.72 -24.35 -7.43
CA PRO A 88 7.00 -24.94 -7.03
C PRO A 88 8.07 -23.88 -6.74
N PRO A 89 9.10 -24.20 -5.93
CA PRO A 89 10.11 -23.23 -5.50
C PRO A 89 10.83 -22.48 -6.63
N TRP A 90 11.05 -23.10 -7.80
CA TRP A 90 11.66 -22.43 -8.95
C TRP A 90 10.82 -21.26 -9.46
N PHE A 91 9.49 -21.39 -9.42
CA PHE A 91 8.57 -20.34 -9.85
C PHE A 91 8.63 -19.16 -8.88
N GLN A 92 8.78 -19.45 -7.58
CA GLN A 92 8.93 -18.42 -6.55
C GLN A 92 10.23 -17.63 -6.73
N LYS A 93 11.33 -18.31 -7.01
CA LYS A 93 12.62 -17.67 -7.34
C LYS A 93 12.51 -16.80 -8.60
N LEU A 94 11.88 -17.31 -9.65
CA LEU A 94 11.61 -16.54 -10.87
C LEU A 94 10.78 -15.30 -10.57
N SER A 95 9.74 -15.43 -9.74
CA SER A 95 8.87 -14.32 -9.35
C SER A 95 9.63 -13.25 -8.55
N VAL A 96 10.56 -13.65 -7.66
CA VAL A 96 11.44 -12.69 -6.96
C VAL A 96 12.36 -11.97 -7.94
N GLY A 97 12.94 -12.70 -8.90
CA GLY A 97 13.73 -12.10 -9.98
C GLY A 97 12.94 -11.09 -10.80
N PHE A 98 11.68 -11.41 -11.14
CA PHE A 98 10.78 -10.51 -11.84
C PHE A 98 10.41 -9.28 -10.99
N THR A 99 10.19 -9.43 -9.68
CA THR A 99 9.99 -8.31 -8.76
C THR A 99 11.18 -7.35 -8.80
N PHE A 100 12.42 -7.85 -8.67
CA PHE A 100 13.60 -6.98 -8.76
C PHE A 100 13.76 -6.35 -10.14
N TRP A 101 13.45 -7.07 -11.22
CA TRP A 101 13.43 -6.49 -12.56
C TRP A 101 12.45 -5.31 -12.67
N ALA A 102 11.20 -5.51 -12.25
CA ALA A 102 10.13 -4.53 -12.32
C ALA A 102 10.36 -3.34 -11.37
N GLU A 103 11.01 -3.56 -10.22
CA GLU A 103 11.24 -2.53 -9.22
C GLU A 103 12.58 -1.81 -9.37
N LEU A 104 13.66 -2.43 -9.90
CA LEU A 104 14.98 -1.78 -9.97
C LEU A 104 15.40 -1.38 -11.38
N ILE A 105 15.06 -2.19 -12.38
CA ILE A 105 15.55 -1.97 -13.76
C ILE A 105 14.54 -1.18 -14.58
N VAL A 106 13.30 -1.67 -14.61
CA VAL A 106 12.21 -1.07 -15.41
C VAL A 106 11.97 0.41 -15.10
N PRO A 107 12.03 0.89 -13.84
CA PRO A 107 11.78 2.30 -13.54
C PRO A 107 12.81 3.25 -14.19
N LEU A 108 14.03 2.79 -14.48
CA LEU A 108 15.04 3.59 -15.19
C LEU A 108 14.57 3.98 -16.60
N PHE A 109 13.70 3.17 -17.22
CA PHE A 109 13.14 3.44 -18.53
C PHE A 109 11.98 4.45 -18.53
N VAL A 110 11.49 4.89 -17.36
CA VAL A 110 10.43 5.91 -17.24
C VAL A 110 10.81 7.23 -17.91
N PHE A 111 12.11 7.58 -17.87
CA PHE A 111 12.66 8.82 -18.44
C PHE A 111 13.28 8.61 -19.84
N ALA A 112 13.22 7.40 -20.37
CA ALA A 112 13.81 7.07 -21.66
C ALA A 112 12.94 7.54 -22.85
N PRO A 113 13.46 7.44 -24.09
CA PRO A 113 12.67 7.68 -25.30
C PRO A 113 11.47 6.74 -25.42
N ARG A 114 10.60 7.00 -26.40
CA ARG A 114 9.29 6.34 -26.58
C ARG A 114 9.31 4.82 -26.37
N TRP A 115 10.16 4.09 -27.09
CA TRP A 115 10.14 2.62 -27.08
C TRP A 115 10.40 2.03 -25.67
N PRO A 116 11.53 2.33 -24.99
CA PRO A 116 11.74 1.87 -23.63
C PRO A 116 10.70 2.40 -22.63
N ARG A 117 10.23 3.64 -22.79
CA ARG A 117 9.22 4.23 -21.90
C ARG A 117 7.87 3.51 -21.98
N MET A 118 7.41 3.19 -23.19
CA MET A 118 6.18 2.41 -23.39
C MET A 118 6.32 0.97 -22.89
N PHE A 119 7.50 0.37 -23.05
CA PHE A 119 7.81 -0.90 -22.41
C PHE A 119 7.73 -0.80 -20.89
N ALA A 120 8.27 0.28 -20.29
CA ALA A 120 8.20 0.52 -18.86
C ALA A 120 6.75 0.62 -18.39
N MET A 121 5.92 1.41 -19.09
CA MET A 121 4.50 1.52 -18.79
C MET A 121 3.81 0.14 -18.81
N ALA A 122 3.98 -0.62 -19.90
CA ALA A 122 3.35 -1.93 -20.03
C ALA A 122 3.80 -2.90 -18.94
N ASN A 123 5.10 -2.95 -18.65
CA ASN A 123 5.66 -3.82 -17.62
C ASN A 123 5.19 -3.43 -16.21
N LEU A 124 5.20 -2.14 -15.87
CA LEU A 124 4.74 -1.65 -14.57
C LEU A 124 3.23 -1.89 -14.38
N VAL A 125 2.41 -1.65 -15.40
CA VAL A 125 0.97 -1.95 -15.35
C VAL A 125 0.75 -3.45 -15.16
N PHE A 126 1.46 -4.29 -15.92
CA PHE A 126 1.39 -5.74 -15.76
C PHE A 126 1.80 -6.18 -14.35
N PHE A 127 2.89 -5.63 -13.80
CA PHE A 127 3.33 -5.90 -12.43
C PHE A 127 2.26 -5.52 -11.39
N GLN A 128 1.63 -4.34 -11.53
CA GLN A 128 0.55 -3.93 -10.64
C GLN A 128 -0.70 -4.82 -10.76
N VAL A 129 -1.01 -5.32 -11.96
CA VAL A 129 -2.11 -6.28 -12.18
C VAL A 129 -1.81 -7.61 -11.52
N LEU A 130 -0.57 -8.11 -11.59
CA LEU A 130 -0.18 -9.32 -10.87
C LEU A 130 -0.32 -9.15 -9.35
N ILE A 131 0.18 -8.04 -8.80
CA ILE A 131 0.03 -7.73 -7.37
C ILE A 131 -1.45 -7.69 -6.97
N LEU A 132 -2.30 -7.00 -7.75
CA LEU A 132 -3.75 -6.94 -7.51
C LEU A 132 -4.41 -8.31 -7.61
N ALA A 133 -3.96 -9.14 -8.56
CA ALA A 133 -4.48 -10.49 -8.71
C ALA A 133 -4.12 -11.36 -7.50
N THR A 134 -2.99 -11.15 -6.84
CA THR A 134 -2.51 -12.01 -5.75
C THR A 134 -2.72 -11.44 -4.35
N GLY A 135 -3.21 -10.21 -4.20
CA GLY A 135 -3.38 -9.59 -2.89
C GLY A 135 -4.28 -8.36 -2.96
N ASN A 136 -4.88 -8.00 -1.82
CA ASN A 136 -5.70 -6.79 -1.73
C ASN A 136 -4.91 -5.65 -1.12
N TYR A 137 -4.62 -4.61 -1.88
CA TYR A 137 -3.91 -3.42 -1.38
C TYR A 137 -4.78 -2.15 -1.45
N GLY A 138 -6.10 -2.33 -1.31
CA GLY A 138 -7.09 -1.26 -1.42
C GLY A 138 -7.06 -0.60 -2.80
N PHE A 139 -6.87 0.71 -2.81
CA PHE A 139 -6.77 1.53 -4.02
C PHE A 139 -5.33 1.67 -4.55
N PHE A 140 -4.32 1.10 -3.88
CA PHE A 140 -2.92 1.34 -4.21
C PHE A 140 -2.55 0.94 -5.65
N ASN A 141 -2.83 -0.31 -6.04
CA ASN A 141 -2.44 -0.78 -7.37
C ASN A 141 -3.14 -0.01 -8.49
N LEU A 142 -4.43 0.31 -8.30
CA LEU A 142 -5.19 1.11 -9.26
C LEU A 142 -4.62 2.52 -9.38
N LEU A 143 -4.27 3.16 -8.25
CA LEU A 143 -3.62 4.47 -8.25
C LEU A 143 -2.26 4.41 -8.97
N SER A 144 -1.44 3.39 -8.71
CA SER A 144 -0.16 3.18 -9.40
C SER A 144 -0.33 3.00 -10.91
N ILE A 145 -1.35 2.24 -11.35
CA ILE A 145 -1.69 2.07 -12.77
C ILE A 145 -2.11 3.40 -13.39
N VAL A 146 -2.95 4.18 -12.71
CA VAL A 146 -3.36 5.52 -13.18
C VAL A 146 -2.17 6.46 -13.32
N LEU A 147 -1.23 6.43 -12.37
CA LEU A 147 -0.01 7.24 -12.45
C LEU A 147 0.87 6.84 -13.65
N CYS A 148 0.87 5.56 -14.06
CA CYS A 148 1.60 5.11 -15.24
C CYS A 148 1.07 5.73 -16.55
N LEU A 149 -0.15 6.27 -16.58
CA LEU A 149 -0.68 6.97 -17.76
C LEU A 149 0.14 8.22 -18.11
N ALA A 150 0.88 8.81 -17.15
CA ALA A 150 1.78 9.94 -17.40
C ALA A 150 2.99 9.58 -18.29
N LEU A 151 3.23 8.29 -18.55
CA LEU A 151 4.27 7.84 -19.49
C LEU A 151 3.81 7.93 -20.96
N VAL A 152 2.51 8.08 -21.20
CA VAL A 152 1.94 8.21 -22.54
C VAL A 152 1.90 9.69 -22.94
N GLU A 153 2.38 10.01 -24.14
CA GLU A 153 2.32 11.36 -24.74
C GLU A 153 1.24 11.41 -25.84
N ASP A 154 0.79 12.61 -26.23
CA ASP A 154 -0.26 12.74 -27.26
C ASP A 154 0.13 12.08 -28.60
N ARG A 155 1.40 12.16 -28.98
CA ARG A 155 1.98 11.45 -30.14
C ARG A 155 1.85 9.92 -30.07
N ASP A 156 1.68 9.36 -28.87
CA ASP A 156 1.52 7.93 -28.65
C ASP A 156 0.09 7.47 -29.00
N TRP A 157 -0.88 8.40 -28.98
CA TRP A 157 -2.28 8.19 -29.39
C TRP A 157 -2.55 8.47 -30.88
N GLY A 158 -1.52 8.75 -31.68
CA GLY A 158 -1.68 9.12 -33.08
C GLY A 158 -2.23 10.53 -33.29
N ARG A 159 -2.32 11.34 -32.22
CA ARG A 159 -2.53 12.78 -32.37
C ARG A 159 -1.23 13.37 -32.90
N ARG A 160 -1.32 14.03 -34.05
CA ARG A 160 -0.21 14.86 -34.55
C ARG A 160 -0.09 16.06 -33.64
N ASP A 161 1.14 16.47 -33.35
CA ASP A 161 1.40 17.78 -32.75
C ASP A 161 0.77 18.82 -33.69
N GLU A 162 -0.38 19.39 -33.32
CA GLU A 162 -0.86 20.58 -33.99
C GLU A 162 0.20 21.66 -33.76
N PRO A 163 0.64 22.38 -34.81
CA PRO A 163 1.62 23.43 -34.64
C PRO A 163 1.08 24.38 -33.55
N PRO A 164 1.89 24.73 -32.54
CA PRO A 164 1.42 25.52 -31.42
C PRO A 164 0.78 26.79 -31.98
N GLU A 165 -0.52 26.98 -31.72
CA GLU A 165 -1.19 28.23 -32.01
C GLU A 165 -0.36 29.32 -31.32
N GLN A 166 0.19 30.27 -32.09
CA GLN A 166 1.05 31.34 -31.58
C GLN A 166 0.20 32.28 -30.72
N ALA A 167 -0.13 31.84 -29.50
CA ALA A 167 -0.68 32.69 -28.48
C ALA A 167 0.44 33.63 -27.99
N PRO A 168 0.16 34.93 -27.83
CA PRO A 168 1.16 35.89 -27.35
C PRO A 168 1.77 35.39 -26.03
N ALA A 169 3.10 35.50 -25.90
CA ALA A 169 3.81 35.06 -24.71
C ALA A 169 3.20 35.74 -23.47
N PRO A 170 2.51 34.99 -22.58
CA PRO A 170 1.97 35.60 -21.38
C PRO A 170 3.16 36.03 -20.51
N ALA A 171 3.07 37.22 -19.90
CA ALA A 171 3.95 37.63 -18.80
C ALA A 171 4.14 36.43 -17.86
N VAL A 172 5.38 36.12 -17.46
CA VAL A 172 5.74 34.87 -16.73
C VAL A 172 4.65 34.57 -15.70
N PRO A 173 3.73 33.62 -15.99
CA PRO A 173 2.54 33.53 -15.17
C PRO A 173 3.00 33.11 -13.78
N PRO A 174 2.44 33.66 -12.68
CA PRO A 174 2.79 33.25 -11.32
C PRO A 174 2.76 31.73 -11.17
N ARG A 175 1.90 31.05 -11.94
CA ARG A 175 1.86 29.59 -12.09
C ARG A 175 3.19 28.92 -12.45
N ARG A 176 3.97 29.44 -13.41
CA ARG A 176 5.25 28.82 -13.80
C ARG A 176 6.28 28.90 -12.67
N ILE A 177 6.33 30.05 -11.98
CA ILE A 177 7.22 30.26 -10.83
C ILE A 177 6.83 29.32 -9.68
N VAL A 178 5.54 29.24 -9.35
CA VAL A 178 5.04 28.36 -8.29
C VAL A 178 5.29 26.89 -8.63
N ILE A 179 5.00 26.44 -9.87
CA ILE A 179 5.28 25.07 -10.29
C ILE A 179 6.78 24.78 -10.23
N GLY A 180 7.64 25.70 -10.67
CA GLY A 180 9.09 25.54 -10.60
C GLY A 180 9.59 25.41 -9.16
N ALA A 181 9.15 26.31 -8.27
CA ALA A 181 9.50 26.26 -6.86
C ALA A 181 8.98 24.98 -6.17
N ALA A 182 7.74 24.58 -6.46
CA ALA A 182 7.16 23.35 -5.96
C ALA A 182 7.93 22.11 -6.47
N ALA A 183 8.33 22.11 -7.74
CA ALA A 183 9.13 21.02 -8.32
C ALA A 183 10.48 20.87 -7.61
N VAL A 184 11.20 21.98 -7.39
CA VAL A 184 12.47 21.97 -6.65
C VAL A 184 12.26 21.43 -5.24
N LEU A 185 11.24 21.92 -4.52
CA LEU A 185 10.93 21.45 -3.17
C LEU A 185 10.57 19.95 -3.15
N ILE A 186 9.72 19.49 -4.06
CA ILE A 186 9.31 18.09 -4.17
C ILE A 186 10.53 17.21 -4.42
N VAL A 187 11.34 17.53 -5.43
CA VAL A 187 12.54 16.75 -5.77
C VAL A 187 13.53 16.75 -4.61
N LEU A 188 13.80 17.91 -4.00
CA LEU A 188 14.73 18.03 -2.87
C LEU A 188 14.30 17.13 -1.70
N VAL A 189 13.08 17.31 -1.17
CA VAL A 189 12.63 16.59 0.03
C VAL A 189 12.44 15.11 -0.25
N THR A 190 11.92 14.74 -1.42
CA THR A 190 11.72 13.32 -1.76
C THR A 190 13.03 12.61 -2.04
N THR A 191 14.07 13.31 -2.51
CA THR A 191 15.42 12.77 -2.64
C THR A 191 16.07 12.56 -1.27
N MET A 192 15.91 13.52 -0.34
CA MET A 192 16.37 13.32 1.04
C MET A 192 15.74 12.07 1.67
N ALA A 193 14.40 11.95 1.55
CA ALA A 193 13.69 10.78 2.05
C ALA A 193 14.12 9.47 1.36
N ALA A 194 14.48 9.53 0.07
CA ALA A 194 14.99 8.38 -0.68
C ALA A 194 16.36 7.93 -0.15
N VAL A 195 17.27 8.87 0.13
CA VAL A 195 18.59 8.59 0.72
C VAL A 195 18.43 7.91 2.08
N ASP A 196 17.58 8.45 2.96
CA ASP A 196 17.32 7.85 4.28
C ASP A 196 16.83 6.39 4.17
N ARG A 197 16.03 6.09 3.14
CA ARG A 197 15.49 4.73 2.91
C ARG A 197 16.46 3.78 2.22
N SER A 198 17.51 4.29 1.59
CA SER A 198 18.47 3.48 0.84
C SER A 198 19.52 2.78 1.71
N GLY A 199 19.53 3.04 3.02
CA GLY A 199 20.52 2.50 3.95
C GLY A 199 21.84 3.27 3.98
N PHE A 200 22.00 4.31 3.15
CA PHE A 200 23.12 5.24 3.27
C PHE A 200 22.96 6.13 4.50
N VAL A 201 23.98 6.17 5.35
CA VAL A 201 24.06 7.12 6.47
C VAL A 201 24.56 8.44 5.92
N PHE A 202 23.64 9.37 5.68
CA PHE A 202 23.95 10.73 5.27
C PHE A 202 23.31 11.72 6.23
N VAL A 203 24.09 12.70 6.69
CA VAL A 203 23.59 13.75 7.58
C VAL A 203 23.31 14.99 6.73
N PHE A 204 22.04 15.34 6.59
CA PHE A 204 21.66 16.55 5.87
C PHE A 204 21.94 17.81 6.70
N PRO A 205 22.38 18.91 6.08
CA PRO A 205 22.51 20.20 6.74
C PRO A 205 21.19 20.66 7.40
N GLU A 206 21.29 21.33 8.55
CA GLU A 206 20.14 21.80 9.34
C GLU A 206 19.08 22.57 8.53
N PRO A 207 19.44 23.47 7.59
CA PRO A 207 18.43 24.17 6.80
C PRO A 207 17.53 23.23 5.98
N LEU A 208 18.10 22.15 5.43
CA LEU A 208 17.34 21.16 4.67
C LEU A 208 16.43 20.34 5.60
N GLU A 209 16.94 19.98 6.78
CA GLU A 209 16.15 19.28 7.81
C GLU A 209 14.99 20.13 8.32
N THR A 210 15.20 21.44 8.46
CA THR A 210 14.14 22.38 8.77
C THR A 210 13.08 22.37 7.68
N VAL A 211 13.44 22.53 6.41
CA VAL A 211 12.47 22.45 5.29
C VAL A 211 11.69 21.14 5.30
N ARG A 212 12.37 20.01 5.54
CA ARG A 212 11.73 18.69 5.65
C ARG A 212 10.69 18.64 6.78
N ARG A 213 11.04 19.15 7.98
CA ARG A 213 10.12 19.24 9.14
C ARG A 213 8.89 20.12 8.84
N TRP A 214 9.06 21.20 8.10
CA TRP A 214 7.94 22.09 7.72
C TRP A 214 6.93 21.40 6.80
N VAL A 215 7.38 20.54 5.88
CA VAL A 215 6.50 19.86 4.93
C VAL A 215 6.01 18.48 5.40
N GLU A 216 6.62 17.92 6.45
CA GLU A 216 6.26 16.60 6.99
C GLU A 216 4.75 16.45 7.31
N PRO A 217 4.07 17.44 7.93
CA PRO A 217 2.65 17.33 8.26
C PRO A 217 1.75 17.15 7.04
N LEU A 218 2.20 17.56 5.84
CA LEU A 218 1.46 17.41 4.59
C LEU A 218 1.43 15.95 4.09
N ARG A 219 2.35 15.10 4.58
CA ARG A 219 2.46 13.67 4.19
C ARG A 219 2.46 13.43 2.67
N SER A 220 2.97 14.41 1.92
CA SER A 220 2.96 14.46 0.45
C SER A 220 4.36 14.41 -0.17
N PHE A 221 5.40 14.24 0.64
CA PHE A 221 6.81 14.18 0.23
C PHE A 221 7.42 12.90 0.78
N ASN A 222 7.08 11.76 0.16
CA ASN A 222 7.31 10.45 0.78
C ASN A 222 8.45 9.68 0.11
N ALA A 223 8.99 8.73 0.86
CA ALA A 223 9.76 7.63 0.31
C ALA A 223 8.97 6.33 0.49
N TYR A 224 9.10 5.42 -0.47
CA TYR A 224 8.33 4.19 -0.55
C TYR A 224 9.20 3.00 -0.16
N GLY A 225 8.63 2.05 0.58
CA GLY A 225 9.39 0.89 1.06
C GLY A 225 8.47 -0.28 1.36
N LEU A 226 7.90 -0.87 0.31
CA LEU A 226 6.90 -1.93 0.42
C LEU A 226 7.57 -3.28 0.64
N PHE A 227 7.21 -3.94 1.75
CA PHE A 227 7.70 -5.28 2.12
C PHE A 227 9.24 -5.36 2.14
N ALA A 228 9.90 -4.33 2.70
CA ALA A 228 11.35 -4.29 2.83
C ALA A 228 11.89 -5.52 3.58
N VAL A 229 11.26 -5.86 4.70
CA VAL A 229 11.50 -7.10 5.45
C VAL A 229 10.28 -7.99 5.30
N MET A 230 10.50 -9.23 4.89
CA MET A 230 9.46 -10.21 4.63
C MET A 230 8.94 -10.80 5.93
N THR A 231 7.62 -10.80 6.07
CA THR A 231 6.95 -11.55 7.13
C THR A 231 6.92 -13.03 6.74
N THR A 232 7.45 -13.90 7.59
CA THR A 232 7.56 -15.35 7.32
C THR A 232 6.49 -16.19 8.03
N ARG A 233 5.71 -15.58 8.92
CA ARG A 233 4.59 -16.23 9.64
C ARG A 233 3.30 -15.44 9.51
N ARG A 234 2.15 -16.10 9.54
CA ARG A 234 0.85 -15.43 9.39
C ARG A 234 0.10 -15.47 10.72
N PHE A 235 0.44 -14.52 11.59
CA PHE A 235 -0.31 -14.35 12.82
C PHE A 235 -1.66 -13.69 12.57
N GLU A 236 -2.68 -14.19 13.27
CA GLU A 236 -4.03 -13.68 13.26
C GLU A 236 -4.58 -13.57 14.67
N ILE A 237 -5.14 -12.39 14.96
CA ILE A 237 -5.85 -12.14 16.20
C ILE A 237 -7.32 -12.55 16.00
N VAL A 238 -7.82 -13.37 16.92
CA VAL A 238 -9.23 -13.75 17.05
C VAL A 238 -9.79 -13.07 18.30
N VAL A 239 -10.76 -12.18 18.11
CA VAL A 239 -11.41 -11.43 19.19
C VAL A 239 -12.67 -12.17 19.61
N GLU A 240 -12.81 -12.42 20.91
CA GLU A 240 -13.90 -13.23 21.46
C GLU A 240 -14.60 -12.46 22.59
N GLY A 241 -15.93 -12.54 22.64
CA GLY A 241 -16.74 -12.05 23.76
C GLY A 241 -17.27 -13.18 24.63
N SER A 242 -17.61 -12.87 25.87
CA SER A 242 -18.19 -13.82 26.84
C SER A 242 -19.10 -13.12 27.85
N ASP A 243 -20.15 -13.82 28.30
CA ASP A 243 -21.05 -13.38 29.37
C ASP A 243 -20.65 -13.93 30.75
N ASP A 244 -19.94 -15.06 30.79
CA ASP A 244 -19.62 -15.85 31.99
C ASP A 244 -18.11 -15.96 32.27
N GLY A 245 -17.26 -15.54 31.32
CA GLY A 245 -15.80 -15.71 31.37
C GLY A 245 -15.32 -17.13 31.04
N VAL A 246 -16.24 -18.06 30.73
CA VAL A 246 -15.95 -19.48 30.48
C VAL A 246 -16.26 -19.85 29.02
N SER A 247 -17.42 -19.43 28.52
CA SER A 247 -17.90 -19.66 27.16
C SER A 247 -17.56 -18.45 26.29
N TRP A 248 -16.76 -18.65 25.25
CA TRP A 248 -16.22 -17.57 24.42
C TRP A 248 -16.66 -17.70 22.97
N TRP A 249 -17.16 -16.61 22.39
CA TRP A 249 -17.69 -16.58 21.03
C TRP A 249 -16.96 -15.54 20.17
N PRO A 250 -16.46 -15.92 18.99
CA PRO A 250 -15.63 -15.05 18.17
C PRO A 250 -16.46 -14.01 17.39
N TYR A 251 -16.01 -12.76 17.43
CA TYR A 251 -16.41 -11.72 16.48
C TYR A 251 -15.83 -12.01 15.11
N ARG A 252 -16.67 -11.96 14.06
CA ARG A 252 -16.21 -12.31 12.71
C ARG A 252 -15.91 -11.09 11.86
N PHE A 253 -14.75 -11.10 11.23
CA PHE A 253 -14.29 -10.01 10.37
C PHE A 253 -14.80 -10.16 8.92
N ARG A 254 -14.85 -9.05 8.17
CA ARG A 254 -15.42 -9.05 6.81
C ARG A 254 -14.44 -9.58 5.77
N TRP A 255 -13.16 -9.31 5.92
CA TRP A 255 -12.17 -9.47 4.87
C TRP A 255 -10.90 -10.19 5.29
N LYS A 256 -10.40 -9.99 6.52
CA LYS A 256 -9.21 -10.72 6.98
C LYS A 256 -9.46 -12.23 7.11
N PRO A 257 -8.41 -13.06 7.02
CA PRO A 257 -8.48 -14.47 7.43
C PRO A 257 -8.98 -14.60 8.87
N ASP A 258 -9.93 -15.50 9.13
CA ASP A 258 -10.57 -15.65 10.44
C ASP A 258 -11.16 -17.05 10.58
N GLU A 259 -12.07 -17.41 9.67
CA GLU A 259 -12.58 -18.77 9.58
C GLU A 259 -11.72 -19.59 8.63
N VAL A 260 -11.37 -20.82 9.05
CA VAL A 260 -10.49 -21.70 8.28
C VAL A 260 -11.11 -22.16 6.95
N ASP A 261 -12.42 -22.43 6.96
CA ASP A 261 -13.18 -22.87 5.78
C ASP A 261 -13.50 -21.72 4.80
N ARG A 262 -13.31 -20.47 5.23
CA ARG A 262 -13.67 -19.32 4.42
C ARG A 262 -12.57 -19.01 3.41
N ARG A 263 -12.93 -19.15 2.14
CA ARG A 263 -12.07 -18.75 1.02
C ARG A 263 -11.72 -17.25 1.09
N PRO A 264 -10.44 -16.85 0.93
CA PRO A 264 -10.06 -15.44 0.81
C PRO A 264 -10.75 -14.75 -0.38
N ARG A 265 -10.92 -13.42 -0.33
CA ARG A 265 -11.74 -12.68 -1.32
C ARG A 265 -10.99 -11.47 -1.86
N PHE A 266 -11.44 -10.97 -3.01
CA PHE A 266 -11.05 -9.65 -3.49
C PHE A 266 -11.85 -8.55 -2.77
N THR A 267 -11.17 -7.46 -2.41
CA THR A 267 -11.75 -6.27 -1.76
C THR A 267 -11.53 -5.01 -2.57
N THR A 268 -10.52 -4.96 -3.45
CA THR A 268 -10.21 -3.82 -4.32
C THR A 268 -11.44 -3.35 -5.12
N PRO A 269 -11.75 -2.04 -5.16
CA PRO A 269 -10.97 -0.88 -4.67
C PRO A 269 -11.17 -0.52 -3.20
N HIS A 270 -12.03 -1.22 -2.47
CA HIS A 270 -12.29 -0.95 -1.06
C HIS A 270 -11.07 -1.25 -0.19
N MET A 271 -10.75 -0.33 0.72
CA MET A 271 -9.70 -0.44 1.73
C MET A 271 -10.35 -0.72 3.10
N PRO A 272 -10.47 -2.00 3.53
CA PRO A 272 -11.06 -2.33 4.82
C PRO A 272 -10.07 -2.01 5.95
N ARG A 273 -10.12 -0.78 6.46
CA ARG A 273 -9.12 -0.24 7.38
C ARG A 273 -8.98 -1.08 8.66
N LEU A 274 -10.07 -1.57 9.23
CA LEU A 274 -10.02 -2.42 10.44
C LEU A 274 -9.31 -3.75 10.14
N ASP A 275 -9.81 -4.53 9.18
CA ASP A 275 -9.22 -5.82 8.77
C ASP A 275 -7.74 -5.70 8.38
N TRP A 276 -7.38 -4.62 7.69
CA TRP A 276 -5.99 -4.34 7.31
C TRP A 276 -5.11 -4.01 8.53
N GLN A 277 -5.61 -3.22 9.49
CA GLN A 277 -4.87 -2.86 10.70
C GLN A 277 -4.65 -4.06 11.63
N MET A 278 -5.56 -5.04 11.63
CA MET A 278 -5.40 -6.28 12.39
C MET A 278 -4.13 -7.04 12.01
N TRP A 279 -3.72 -6.99 10.74
CA TRP A 279 -2.45 -7.59 10.33
C TRP A 279 -1.24 -6.95 11.02
N PHE A 280 -1.20 -5.61 11.09
CA PHE A 280 -0.12 -4.91 11.79
C PHE A 280 -0.17 -5.16 13.30
N ALA A 281 -1.37 -5.19 13.90
CA ALA A 281 -1.49 -5.50 15.32
C ALA A 281 -0.93 -6.89 15.65
N ALA A 282 -1.16 -7.88 14.79
CA ALA A 282 -0.66 -9.24 14.98
C ALA A 282 0.88 -9.37 14.89
N LEU A 283 1.57 -8.36 14.36
CA LEU A 283 3.04 -8.29 14.38
C LEU A 283 3.60 -7.76 15.70
N ALA A 284 2.76 -7.10 16.50
CA ALA A 284 3.18 -6.52 17.77
C ALA A 284 3.16 -7.59 18.88
N PRO A 285 3.96 -7.45 19.95
CA PRO A 285 4.08 -8.48 20.98
C PRO A 285 2.79 -8.78 21.73
N ASP A 286 1.99 -7.75 22.04
CA ASP A 286 0.72 -7.87 22.76
C ASP A 286 -0.21 -6.67 22.48
N CYS A 287 -1.45 -6.74 22.96
CA CYS A 287 -2.45 -5.68 22.77
C CYS A 287 -2.07 -4.34 23.40
N ARG A 288 -1.23 -4.31 24.45
CA ARG A 288 -0.86 -3.07 25.15
C ARG A 288 0.02 -2.17 24.28
N SER A 289 0.79 -2.77 23.38
CA SER A 289 1.53 -2.05 22.35
C SER A 289 0.66 -1.42 21.27
N GLN A 290 -0.65 -1.73 21.23
CA GLN A 290 -1.63 -1.27 20.24
C GLN A 290 -2.81 -0.53 20.90
N PRO A 291 -2.65 0.77 21.28
CA PRO A 291 -3.71 1.51 21.99
C PRO A 291 -5.04 1.59 21.24
N TRP A 292 -5.02 1.59 19.90
CA TRP A 292 -6.24 1.58 19.09
C TRP A 292 -7.01 0.26 19.23
N PHE A 293 -6.31 -0.86 19.43
CA PHE A 293 -6.89 -2.19 19.56
C PHE A 293 -7.59 -2.34 20.90
N VAL A 294 -6.97 -1.88 21.99
CA VAL A 294 -7.62 -1.84 23.32
C VAL A 294 -8.89 -0.97 23.29
N ARG A 295 -8.84 0.19 22.63
CA ARG A 295 -10.04 1.03 22.43
C ARG A 295 -11.10 0.32 21.59
N PHE A 296 -10.70 -0.46 20.59
CA PHE A 296 -11.62 -1.27 19.81
C PHE A 296 -12.33 -2.32 20.68
N GLU A 297 -11.60 -3.04 21.54
CA GLU A 297 -12.20 -3.99 22.50
C GLU A 297 -13.16 -3.30 23.48
N LEU A 298 -12.79 -2.15 24.03
CA LEU A 298 -13.70 -1.36 24.90
C LEU A 298 -14.99 -0.97 24.18
N ARG A 299 -14.90 -0.55 22.90
CA ARG A 299 -16.09 -0.23 22.10
C ARG A 299 -16.97 -1.43 21.80
N LEU A 300 -16.40 -2.64 21.77
CA LEU A 300 -17.18 -3.87 21.66
C LEU A 300 -17.88 -4.20 22.98
N LEU A 301 -17.22 -4.02 24.13
CA LEU A 301 -17.85 -4.14 25.47
C LEU A 301 -18.99 -3.13 25.66
N GLU A 302 -18.88 -1.95 25.08
CA GLU A 302 -19.95 -0.93 25.06
C GLU A 302 -21.09 -1.23 24.06
N GLY A 303 -20.94 -2.23 23.18
CA GLY A 303 -21.90 -2.51 22.11
C GLY A 303 -22.00 -1.39 21.07
N SER A 304 -20.91 -0.67 20.80
CA SER A 304 -20.92 0.53 19.96
C SER A 304 -21.36 0.22 18.50
N PRO A 305 -22.53 0.72 18.03
CA PRO A 305 -23.03 0.38 16.69
C PRO A 305 -22.08 0.77 15.54
N PRO A 306 -21.37 1.92 15.57
CA PRO A 306 -20.35 2.22 14.56
C PRO A 306 -19.24 1.19 14.45
N VAL A 307 -18.82 0.58 15.57
CA VAL A 307 -17.76 -0.43 15.59
C VAL A 307 -18.30 -1.79 15.16
N LEU A 308 -19.46 -2.20 15.67
CA LEU A 308 -20.10 -3.46 15.30
C LEU A 308 -20.38 -3.54 13.79
N ARG A 309 -20.73 -2.43 13.13
CA ARG A 309 -20.92 -2.39 11.67
C ARG A 309 -19.67 -2.72 10.86
N LEU A 310 -18.47 -2.49 11.41
CA LEU A 310 -17.21 -2.86 10.75
C LEU A 310 -17.03 -4.37 10.68
N LEU A 311 -17.60 -5.10 11.64
CA LEU A 311 -17.58 -6.55 11.71
C LEU A 311 -18.67 -7.16 10.83
N ARG A 312 -18.49 -8.44 10.47
CA ARG A 312 -19.45 -9.23 9.70
C ARG A 312 -20.50 -9.84 10.61
N THR A 313 -20.07 -10.40 11.74
CA THR A 313 -20.93 -11.12 12.68
C THR A 313 -20.60 -10.67 14.09
N ASP A 314 -21.63 -10.27 14.81
CA ASP A 314 -21.63 -10.01 16.24
C ASP A 314 -22.30 -11.21 16.94
N PRO A 315 -21.58 -11.94 17.83
CA PRO A 315 -22.18 -13.05 18.56
C PRO A 315 -23.12 -12.62 19.70
N PHE A 316 -23.23 -11.31 19.99
CA PHE A 316 -23.99 -10.75 21.11
C PHE A 316 -25.04 -9.72 20.64
N PRO A 317 -26.02 -10.11 19.80
CA PRO A 317 -26.93 -9.17 19.14
C PRO A 317 -27.91 -8.46 20.09
N ASP A 318 -28.26 -9.09 21.21
CA ASP A 318 -29.29 -8.58 22.13
C ASP A 318 -28.72 -7.66 23.22
N ARG A 319 -27.49 -7.95 23.69
CA ARG A 319 -26.81 -7.18 24.72
C ARG A 319 -25.29 -7.33 24.56
N PRO A 320 -24.48 -6.30 24.88
CA PRO A 320 -23.02 -6.42 24.81
C PRO A 320 -22.47 -7.48 25.77
N PRO A 321 -21.33 -8.12 25.46
CA PRO A 321 -20.73 -9.11 26.34
C PRO A 321 -20.16 -8.45 27.60
N ARG A 322 -20.04 -9.23 28.68
CA ARG A 322 -19.41 -8.78 29.94
C ARG A 322 -17.88 -8.79 29.88
N PHE A 323 -17.32 -9.68 29.07
CA PHE A 323 -15.88 -9.85 28.91
C PHE A 323 -15.49 -9.92 27.44
N ILE A 324 -14.32 -9.40 27.11
CA ILE A 324 -13.67 -9.55 25.81
C ILE A 324 -12.23 -10.02 26.03
N ARG A 325 -11.76 -10.89 25.14
CA ARG A 325 -10.35 -11.29 25.05
C ARG A 325 -9.91 -11.39 23.60
N ALA A 326 -8.60 -11.48 23.40
CA ALA A 326 -8.03 -11.73 22.09
C ALA A 326 -7.01 -12.87 22.15
N ARG A 327 -7.11 -13.82 21.21
CA ARG A 327 -6.18 -14.95 21.06
C ARG A 327 -5.36 -14.76 19.79
N LEU A 328 -4.10 -15.21 19.84
CA LEU A 328 -3.20 -15.23 18.70
C LEU A 328 -3.08 -16.64 18.15
N TYR A 329 -3.18 -16.74 16.83
CA TYR A 329 -3.03 -17.99 16.10
C TYR A 329 -2.02 -17.79 14.96
N ASP A 330 -1.25 -18.82 14.65
CA ASP A 330 -0.43 -18.89 13.43
C ASP A 330 -1.24 -19.63 12.36
N TYR A 331 -1.48 -18.98 11.24
CA TYR A 331 -2.25 -19.52 10.13
C TYR A 331 -1.31 -19.99 9.03
N HIS A 332 -1.72 -21.05 8.35
CA HIS A 332 -1.07 -21.51 7.13
C HIS A 332 -2.12 -21.86 6.09
N PHE A 333 -1.81 -21.59 4.83
CA PHE A 333 -2.56 -22.16 3.73
C PHE A 333 -2.48 -23.69 3.78
N THR A 334 -3.60 -24.32 3.47
CA THR A 334 -3.64 -25.76 3.24
C THR A 334 -3.04 -26.12 1.87
N GLN A 335 -2.85 -27.41 1.63
CA GLN A 335 -2.29 -27.93 0.38
C GLN A 335 -3.36 -28.17 -0.69
N TRP A 336 -2.93 -28.32 -1.94
CA TRP A 336 -3.83 -28.67 -3.04
C TRP A 336 -4.72 -29.88 -2.70
N GLY A 337 -6.05 -29.72 -2.89
CA GLY A 337 -7.04 -30.77 -2.63
C GLY A 337 -7.50 -30.88 -1.16
N ALA A 338 -6.85 -30.20 -0.22
CA ALA A 338 -7.29 -30.15 1.17
C ALA A 338 -8.46 -29.17 1.36
N LYS A 339 -9.32 -29.47 2.33
CA LYS A 339 -10.29 -28.54 2.93
C LYS A 339 -10.08 -28.59 4.44
N PRO A 340 -10.09 -27.48 5.20
CA PRO A 340 -10.31 -26.05 4.88
C PRO A 340 -9.29 -25.36 3.94
N TRP A 341 -9.43 -24.04 3.72
CA TRP A 341 -8.44 -23.17 3.03
C TRP A 341 -7.24 -22.82 3.91
N TRP A 342 -7.45 -22.79 5.23
CA TRP A 342 -6.43 -22.49 6.23
C TRP A 342 -6.35 -23.61 7.25
N ARG A 343 -5.14 -23.89 7.75
CA ARG A 343 -4.93 -24.53 9.04
C ARG A 343 -4.44 -23.47 10.02
N ARG A 344 -4.70 -23.64 11.30
CA ARG A 344 -4.24 -22.71 12.33
C ARG A 344 -3.81 -23.42 13.59
N GLU A 345 -2.80 -22.89 14.24
CA GLU A 345 -2.28 -23.36 15.52
C GLU A 345 -2.35 -22.22 16.52
N GLU A 346 -2.78 -22.52 17.74
CA GLU A 346 -2.86 -21.50 18.77
C GLU A 346 -1.47 -21.18 19.31
N VAL A 347 -1.14 -19.88 19.32
CA VAL A 347 0.12 -19.38 19.85
C VAL A 347 -0.07 -18.98 21.32
N GLY A 348 -1.20 -18.36 21.65
CA GLY A 348 -1.53 -17.98 23.02
C GLY A 348 -2.50 -16.81 23.12
N ILE A 349 -2.49 -16.14 24.27
CA ILE A 349 -3.34 -14.96 24.53
C ILE A 349 -2.63 -13.70 24.02
N TYR A 350 -3.29 -12.95 23.14
CA TYR A 350 -2.83 -11.65 22.66
C TYR A 350 -3.28 -10.50 23.57
N CYS A 351 -4.52 -10.59 24.07
CA CYS A 351 -5.06 -9.69 25.09
C CYS A 351 -5.82 -10.49 26.14
N PRO A 352 -5.51 -10.33 27.44
CA PRO A 352 -6.20 -11.03 28.50
C PRO A 352 -7.69 -10.64 28.56
N PRO A 353 -8.54 -11.45 29.21
CA PRO A 353 -9.92 -11.07 29.48
C PRO A 353 -10.01 -9.71 30.18
N ILE A 354 -10.75 -8.79 29.56
CA ILE A 354 -11.11 -7.49 30.13
C ILE A 354 -12.63 -7.35 30.18
N GLY A 355 -13.13 -6.62 31.17
CA GLY A 355 -14.54 -6.26 31.33
C GLY A 355 -14.67 -4.79 31.71
N LEU A 356 -15.90 -4.27 31.67
CA LEU A 356 -16.23 -2.90 32.12
C LEU A 356 -16.38 -2.81 33.64
#